data_AF-A0A3D3FD30-F1
#
_entry.id   AF-A0A3D3FD30-F1
#
_cell.length_a   1.000
_cell.length_b   1.000
_cell.length_c   1.000
_cell.angle_alpha   90.00
_cell.angle_beta   90.00
_cell.angle_gamma   90.00
#
_symmetry.space_group_name_H-M   'P 1'
#
loop_
_entity.id
_entity.type
_entity.pdbx_description
1 polymer ?
#
loop_
_entity_poly.entity_id
_entity_poly.type
_entity_poly.pdbx_seq_one_letter_code
_entity_poly.pdbx_strand_id
1 'polypeptide(L)'
;QFCSKEPVKVATIPIGYADGYPRTLCSHADMLVHGKRAKIIGRICMDQLMLDVSHIPDVKAGDTVTVFGTDGSACITTDELAKYLGTIHYEVVCNLSKRVTRVYFRGGVKIGQLNYLW
;
A
#
# COMPACT_ATOMS: atom_id res chain seq x y z
N GLN A 1 19.02 1.34 0.24
CA GLN A 1 19.21 2.72 -0.24
C GLN A 1 18.79 2.72 -1.69
N PHE A 2 17.97 3.67 -2.13
CA PHE A 2 17.57 3.78 -3.53
C PHE A 2 18.25 5.00 -4.15
N CYS A 3 18.80 4.83 -5.35
CA CYS A 3 19.40 5.88 -6.15
C CYS A 3 19.09 5.55 -7.61
N SER A 4 18.42 6.45 -8.32
CA SER A 4 18.12 6.26 -9.75
C SER A 4 19.20 6.93 -10.59
N LYS A 5 19.59 6.27 -11.68
CA LYS A 5 20.49 6.84 -12.69
C LYS A 5 19.75 7.69 -13.73
N GLU A 6 18.44 7.51 -13.82
CA GLU A 6 17.56 8.18 -14.79
C GLU A 6 16.45 8.93 -14.06
N PRO A 7 15.84 9.96 -14.69
CA PRO A 7 14.68 10.63 -14.13
C PRO A 7 13.55 9.63 -13.82
N VAL A 8 13.08 9.64 -12.59
CA VAL A 8 11.97 8.80 -12.12
C VAL A 8 10.87 9.67 -11.54
N LYS A 9 9.63 9.34 -11.87
CA LYS A 9 8.44 9.95 -11.26
C LYS A 9 8.11 9.16 -9.99
N VAL A 10 8.14 9.85 -8.85
CA VAL A 10 7.97 9.24 -7.53
C VAL A 10 6.68 9.74 -6.89
N ALA A 11 5.85 8.83 -6.40
CA ALA A 11 4.69 9.13 -5.59
C ALA A 11 4.99 8.87 -4.11
N THR A 12 4.65 9.81 -3.22
CA THR A 12 4.72 9.63 -1.77
C THR A 12 3.36 9.23 -1.24
N ILE A 13 3.29 8.09 -0.57
CA ILE A 13 2.05 7.50 -0.06
C ILE A 13 2.02 7.67 1.47
N PRO A 14 0.93 8.19 2.05
CA PRO A 14 0.80 8.43 3.49
C PRO A 14 0.42 7.14 4.24
N ILE A 15 1.27 6.12 4.13
CA ILE A 15 1.20 4.89 4.90
C ILE A 15 2.62 4.45 5.27
N GLY A 16 2.80 4.00 6.49
CA GLY A 16 4.08 3.48 6.95
C GLY A 16 3.96 2.36 7.97
N TYR A 17 5.07 2.10 8.66
CA TYR A 17 5.13 0.99 9.61
C TYR A 17 4.30 1.21 10.87
N ALA A 18 3.96 2.44 11.24
CA ALA A 18 3.05 2.71 12.35
C ALA A 18 1.58 2.45 12.00
N ASP A 19 1.26 2.31 10.71
CA ASP A 19 -0.07 1.91 10.21
C ASP A 19 -0.21 0.40 10.11
N GLY A 20 0.87 -0.35 10.38
CA GLY A 20 0.90 -1.80 10.29
C GLY A 20 1.54 -2.34 9.01
N TYR A 21 2.13 -1.48 8.16
CA TYR A 21 2.79 -1.89 6.92
C TYR A 21 4.30 -2.15 7.15
N PRO A 22 4.75 -3.42 7.26
CA PRO A 22 6.07 -3.71 7.81
C PRO A 22 7.22 -3.15 6.98
N ARG A 23 8.26 -2.66 7.65
CA ARG A 23 9.46 -2.08 7.00
C ARG A 23 10.22 -3.07 6.13
N THR A 24 10.07 -4.37 6.40
CA THR A 24 10.71 -5.47 5.66
C THR A 24 10.12 -5.67 4.26
N LEU A 25 8.93 -5.13 3.97
CA LEU A 25 8.37 -5.14 2.60
C LEU A 25 9.09 -4.21 1.62
N CYS A 26 9.97 -3.35 2.14
CA CYS A 26 10.83 -2.47 1.37
C CYS A 26 11.50 -3.22 0.21
N SER A 27 11.36 -2.69 -1.01
CA SER A 27 11.96 -3.22 -2.26
C SER A 27 11.43 -4.58 -2.75
N HIS A 28 10.56 -5.26 -1.99
CA HIS A 28 10.01 -6.57 -2.33
C HIS A 28 8.54 -6.51 -2.76
N ALA A 29 7.75 -5.65 -2.11
CA ALA A 29 6.34 -5.50 -2.42
C ALA A 29 6.08 -4.35 -3.41
N ASP A 30 4.96 -4.49 -4.10
CA ASP A 30 4.36 -3.47 -4.94
C ASP A 30 3.08 -2.93 -4.28
N MET A 31 2.55 -1.86 -4.85
CA MET A 31 1.17 -1.40 -4.65
C MET A 31 0.51 -1.20 -6.02
N LEU A 32 -0.82 -1.13 -6.08
CA LEU A 32 -1.52 -0.87 -7.34
C LEU A 32 -1.91 0.60 -7.47
N VAL A 33 -1.65 1.15 -8.65
CA VAL A 33 -2.10 2.48 -9.07
C VAL A 33 -2.61 2.37 -10.51
N HIS A 34 -3.86 2.75 -10.75
CA HIS A 34 -4.51 2.64 -12.08
C HIS A 34 -4.43 1.21 -12.66
N GLY A 35 -4.63 0.20 -11.82
CA GLY A 35 -4.58 -1.22 -12.20
C GLY A 35 -3.17 -1.73 -12.55
N LYS A 36 -2.11 -0.96 -12.28
CA LYS A 36 -0.72 -1.34 -12.54
C LYS A 36 0.07 -1.43 -11.24
N ARG A 37 0.99 -2.42 -11.17
CA ARG A 37 1.94 -2.55 -10.07
C ARG A 37 2.98 -1.43 -10.12
N ALA A 38 3.11 -0.72 -9.00
CA ALA A 38 4.11 0.31 -8.74
C ALA A 38 5.03 -0.18 -7.62
N LYS A 39 6.34 -0.16 -7.87
CA LYS A 39 7.32 -0.74 -6.96
C LYS A 39 7.61 0.20 -5.80
N ILE A 40 7.72 -0.34 -4.58
CA ILE A 40 8.22 0.42 -3.44
C ILE A 40 9.72 0.70 -3.61
N ILE A 41 10.08 1.98 -3.57
CA ILE A 41 11.46 2.45 -3.64
C ILE A 41 11.85 3.17 -2.34
N GLY A 42 13.16 3.19 -2.04
CA GLY A 42 13.65 3.83 -0.82
C GLY A 42 13.46 2.96 0.42
N ARG A 43 13.11 3.55 1.56
CA ARG A 43 12.79 2.86 2.81
C ARG A 43 11.37 3.21 3.22
N ILE A 44 10.69 2.29 3.90
CA ILE A 44 9.40 2.58 4.55
C ILE A 44 9.66 3.36 5.85
N CYS A 45 9.07 4.55 5.96
CA CYS A 45 9.09 5.43 7.12
C CYS A 45 7.90 5.14 8.05
N MET A 46 7.80 5.90 9.15
CA MET A 46 6.76 5.68 10.16
C MET A 46 5.37 5.84 9.57
N ASP A 47 5.18 6.88 8.76
CA ASP A 47 3.86 7.32 8.26
C ASP A 47 3.84 7.50 6.73
N GLN A 48 4.93 7.17 6.03
CA GLN A 48 5.01 7.32 4.58
C GLN A 48 5.99 6.36 3.89
N LEU A 49 5.81 6.17 2.59
CA LEU A 49 6.73 5.45 1.70
C LEU A 49 6.67 6.01 0.28
N MET A 50 7.56 5.54 -0.59
CA MET A 50 7.67 6.02 -1.97
C MET A 50 7.43 4.89 -2.97
N LEU A 51 6.69 5.20 -4.04
CA LEU A 51 6.47 4.33 -5.19
C LEU A 51 7.10 4.92 -6.45
N ASP A 52 7.75 4.07 -7.24
CA ASP A 52 8.10 4.41 -8.62
C ASP A 52 6.85 4.26 -9.50
N VAL A 53 6.39 5.37 -10.05
CA VAL A 53 5.21 5.46 -10.91
C VAL A 53 5.56 5.94 -12.33
N SER A 54 6.83 5.87 -12.70
CA SER A 54 7.34 6.39 -13.99
C SER A 54 6.67 5.76 -15.20
N HIS A 55 6.28 4.48 -15.11
CA HIS A 55 5.62 3.70 -16.18
C HIS A 55 4.09 3.78 -16.15
N ILE A 56 3.50 4.51 -15.20
CA ILE A 56 2.05 4.62 -15.01
C ILE A 56 1.60 6.00 -15.52
N PRO A 57 0.82 6.06 -16.61
CA PRO A 57 0.38 7.33 -17.19
C PRO A 57 -0.62 8.04 -16.25
N ASP A 58 -0.65 9.36 -16.35
CA ASP A 58 -1.65 10.24 -15.74
C ASP A 58 -1.80 10.18 -14.21
N VAL A 59 -0.80 9.62 -13.50
CA VAL A 59 -0.78 9.63 -12.03
C VAL A 59 -0.70 11.06 -11.50
N LYS A 60 -1.61 11.42 -10.59
CA LYS A 60 -1.72 12.72 -9.92
C LYS A 60 -1.96 12.56 -8.42
N ALA A 61 -1.76 13.65 -7.68
CA ALA A 61 -2.06 13.67 -6.25
C ALA A 61 -3.56 13.44 -6.02
N GLY A 62 -3.88 12.60 -5.02
CA GLY A 62 -5.25 12.22 -4.68
C GLY A 62 -5.75 10.96 -5.39
N ASP A 63 -4.99 10.40 -6.34
CA ASP A 63 -5.34 9.10 -6.92
C ASP A 63 -5.28 7.99 -5.87
N THR A 64 -6.15 6.99 -6.06
CA THR A 64 -6.21 5.84 -5.14
C THR A 64 -5.02 4.92 -5.35
N VAL A 65 -4.42 4.51 -4.24
CA VAL A 65 -3.39 3.46 -4.20
C VAL A 65 -3.91 2.28 -3.43
N THR A 66 -3.91 1.10 -4.05
CA THR A 66 -4.32 -0.14 -3.41
C THR A 66 -3.11 -0.85 -2.82
N VAL A 67 -3.01 -0.87 -1.49
CA VAL A 67 -1.91 -1.50 -0.73
C VAL A 67 -1.95 -3.03 -0.84
N PHE A 68 -3.14 -3.60 -0.65
CA PHE A 68 -3.50 -4.98 -0.96
C PHE A 68 -5.00 -5.02 -1.28
N GLY A 69 -5.42 -5.89 -2.18
CA GLY A 69 -6.74 -5.90 -2.78
C GLY A 69 -6.69 -5.90 -4.30
N THR A 70 -7.79 -5.52 -4.94
CA THR A 70 -7.95 -5.56 -6.39
C THR A 70 -8.15 -4.16 -6.95
N ASP A 71 -7.46 -3.87 -8.04
CA ASP A 71 -7.62 -2.65 -8.85
C ASP A 71 -7.62 -3.06 -10.33
N GLY A 72 -8.76 -2.89 -11.00
CA GLY A 72 -8.98 -3.41 -12.36
C GLY A 72 -8.77 -4.93 -12.41
N SER A 73 -7.87 -5.38 -13.29
CA SER A 73 -7.49 -6.80 -13.42
C SER A 73 -6.32 -7.21 -12.54
N ALA A 74 -5.68 -6.26 -11.84
CA ALA A 74 -4.53 -6.54 -10.98
C ALA A 74 -4.98 -6.80 -9.53
N CYS A 75 -4.28 -7.70 -8.85
CA CYS A 75 -4.55 -8.01 -7.46
C CYS A 75 -3.23 -8.20 -6.70
N ILE A 76 -3.19 -7.72 -5.46
CA ILE A 76 -2.13 -7.99 -4.48
C ILE A 76 -2.83 -8.64 -3.29
N THR A 77 -2.52 -9.91 -3.03
CA THR A 77 -3.14 -10.65 -1.94
C THR A 77 -2.35 -10.50 -0.65
N THR A 78 -3.01 -10.70 0.49
CA THR A 78 -2.32 -10.75 1.79
C THR A 78 -1.39 -11.95 1.89
N ASP A 79 -1.65 -13.05 1.18
CA ASP A 79 -0.73 -14.19 1.09
C ASP A 79 0.55 -13.84 0.34
N GLU A 80 0.48 -13.02 -0.70
CA GLU A 80 1.66 -12.52 -1.42
C GLU A 80 2.55 -11.69 -0.48
N LEU A 81 1.97 -10.77 0.28
CA LEU A 81 2.70 -9.99 1.28
C LEU A 81 3.29 -10.88 2.38
N ALA A 82 2.52 -11.88 2.84
CA ALA A 82 2.96 -12.81 3.87
C ALA A 82 4.19 -13.62 3.43
N LYS A 83 4.27 -14.02 2.15
CA LYS A 83 5.45 -14.69 1.59
C LYS A 83 6.71 -13.83 1.69
N TYR A 84 6.62 -12.54 1.38
CA TYR A 84 7.76 -11.61 1.54
C TYR A 84 8.17 -11.42 3.00
N LEU A 85 7.21 -11.54 3.92
CA LEU A 85 7.42 -11.38 5.36
C LEU A 85 7.87 -12.65 6.07
N GLY A 86 7.80 -13.82 5.41
CA GLY A 86 8.06 -15.10 6.06
C GLY A 86 6.99 -15.47 7.11
N THR A 87 5.74 -15.07 6.87
CA THR A 87 4.59 -15.31 7.76
C THR A 87 3.34 -15.77 7.01
N ILE A 88 2.18 -15.73 7.65
CA ILE A 88 0.85 -16.06 7.12
C ILE A 88 -0.03 -14.82 6.94
N HIS A 89 -1.02 -14.89 6.05
CA HIS A 89 -1.90 -13.76 5.74
C HIS A 89 -2.64 -13.19 6.96
N TYR A 90 -2.94 -14.02 7.97
CA TYR A 90 -3.57 -13.57 9.21
C TYR A 90 -2.74 -12.50 9.91
N GLU A 91 -1.42 -12.66 9.98
CA GLU A 91 -0.55 -11.66 10.62
C GLU A 91 -0.55 -10.35 9.84
N VAL A 92 -0.58 -10.38 8.51
CA VAL A 92 -0.64 -9.17 7.67
C VAL A 92 -1.88 -8.34 8.00
N VAL A 93 -3.05 -8.98 8.09
CA VAL A 93 -4.31 -8.29 8.38
C VAL A 93 -4.37 -7.84 9.84
N CYS A 94 -3.93 -8.68 10.78
CA CYS A 94 -3.91 -8.36 12.21
C CYS A 94 -2.95 -7.21 12.56
N ASN A 95 -1.89 -7.02 11.78
CA ASN A 95 -0.90 -5.99 12.03
C ASN A 95 -1.39 -4.57 11.69
N LEU A 96 -2.50 -4.43 10.96
CA LEU A 96 -3.09 -3.13 10.65
C LEU A 96 -3.45 -2.36 11.92
N SER A 97 -2.75 -1.25 12.15
CA SER A 97 -2.84 -0.53 13.41
C SER A 97 -4.15 0.23 13.55
N LYS A 98 -4.47 0.68 14.76
CA LYS A 98 -5.66 1.49 15.06
C LYS A 98 -5.69 2.84 14.32
N ARG A 99 -4.58 3.31 13.75
CA ARG A 99 -4.51 4.56 12.97
C ARG A 99 -5.28 4.47 11.65
N VAL A 100 -5.37 3.25 11.09
CA VAL A 100 -6.09 3.02 9.83
C VAL A 100 -7.60 3.02 10.09
N THR A 101 -8.34 3.91 9.44
CA THR A 101 -9.81 3.94 9.57
C THR A 101 -10.42 2.71 8.90
N ARG A 102 -11.37 2.05 9.57
CA ARG A 102 -12.13 0.94 8.99
C ARG A 102 -13.41 1.49 8.37
N VAL A 103 -13.66 1.18 7.10
CA VAL A 103 -14.90 1.55 6.40
C VAL A 103 -15.64 0.28 6.02
N TYR A 104 -16.90 0.17 6.42
CA TYR A 104 -17.70 -1.04 6.23
C TYR A 104 -18.70 -0.85 5.10
N PHE A 105 -18.80 -1.86 4.25
CA PHE A 105 -19.71 -1.90 3.11
C PHE A 105 -20.63 -3.13 3.20
N ARG A 106 -21.88 -3.00 2.75
CA ARG A 106 -22.83 -4.10 2.58
C ARG A 106 -23.61 -3.88 1.30
N GLY A 107 -23.62 -4.87 0.41
CA GLY A 107 -24.26 -4.74 -0.91
C GLY A 107 -23.71 -3.58 -1.75
N GLY A 108 -22.41 -3.26 -1.62
CA GLY A 108 -21.77 -2.14 -2.29
C GLY A 108 -22.02 -0.76 -1.67
N VAL A 109 -22.88 -0.66 -0.65
CA VAL A 109 -23.20 0.60 0.02
C VAL A 109 -22.38 0.74 1.30
N LYS A 110 -21.78 1.91 1.54
CA LYS A 110 -21.11 2.24 2.79
C LYS A 110 -22.14 2.28 3.92
N ILE A 111 -21.98 1.43 4.92
CA ILE A 111 -22.90 1.32 6.07
C ILE A 111 -22.34 1.95 7.35
N GLY A 112 -21.04 2.22 7.40
CA GLY A 112 -20.42 2.80 8.57
C GLY A 112 -18.91 2.98 8.43
N GLN A 113 -18.34 3.67 9.42
CA GLN A 113 -16.89 3.81 9.56
C GLN A 113 -16.53 3.77 11.04
N LEU A 114 -15.37 3.23 11.34
CA LEU A 114 -14.79 3.18 12.68
C LEU A 114 -13.38 3.78 12.61
N ASN A 115 -13.22 4.91 13.27
CA ASN A 115 -11.93 5.49 13.58
C ASN A 115 -11.68 5.29 15.07
N TYR A 116 -10.51 4.77 15.44
CA TYR A 116 -10.20 4.49 16.84
C TYR A 116 -9.62 5.69 17.59
N LEU A 117 -9.27 6.77 16.89
CA LEU A 117 -8.59 7.93 17.45
C LEU A 117 -9.54 9.10 17.74
N TRP A 118 -10.78 9.06 17.23
CA TRP A 118 -11.79 10.13 17.36
C TRP A 118 -13.17 9.54 17.60
#